data_AF-A0A504YYJ6-F1
#
_entry.id   AF-A0A504YYJ6-F1
#
_cell.length_a   1.000
_cell.length_b   1.000
_cell.length_c   1.000
_cell.angle_alpha   90.00
_cell.angle_beta   90.00
_cell.angle_gamma   90.00
#
_symmetry.space_group_name_H-M   'P 1'
#
loop_
_entity.id
_entity.type
_entity.pdbx_description
1 polymer ?
#
loop_
_entity_poly.entity_id
_entity_poly.type
_entity_poly.pdbx_seq_one_letter_code
_entity_poly.pdbx_strand_id
1 'polypeptide(L)'
;MRSSIVALSSFVLTSLVVWNAYSRKKQFYPTVIYLTNNQTCLAVLLFQCAVVLMFLAKFTTRIFFGRLQQAEVDNLVSQSWYAFFDMCLVFAFFQDELGTEFVFLFTILLFVRAFHWLIEERVDYMERTPVINALFHIRVLTLISLLCAVDVYFVRTAYMKPATHGLSVHLALGIEVSFIASAIYFLTIAFVQCF
;
A
#
# COMPACT_ATOMS: atom_id res chain seq x y z
N MET A 1 -6.73 20.12 8.96
CA MET A 1 -8.10 20.63 8.66
C MET A 1 -8.45 20.49 7.18
N ARG A 2 -7.66 21.02 6.24
CA ARG A 2 -7.95 20.90 4.79
C ARG A 2 -8.16 19.46 4.29
N SER A 3 -7.29 18.53 4.68
CA SER A 3 -7.41 17.12 4.26
C SER A 3 -8.68 16.42 4.77
N SER A 4 -9.14 16.77 5.97
CA SER A 4 -10.35 16.16 6.56
C SER A 4 -11.61 16.66 5.86
N ILE A 5 -11.63 17.91 5.41
CA ILE A 5 -12.75 18.49 4.65
C ILE A 5 -12.86 17.83 3.27
N VAL A 6 -11.72 17.68 2.57
CA VAL A 6 -11.68 16.99 1.28
C VAL A 6 -12.19 15.55 1.41
N ALA A 7 -11.77 14.84 2.46
CA ALA A 7 -12.26 13.50 2.75
C ALA A 7 -13.77 13.45 2.97
N LEU A 8 -14.30 14.33 3.82
CA LEU A 8 -15.73 14.35 4.12
C LEU A 8 -16.54 14.65 2.86
N SER A 9 -16.07 15.59 2.04
CA SER A 9 -16.70 15.91 0.76
C SER A 9 -16.67 14.73 -0.22
N SER A 10 -15.59 13.94 -0.24
CA SER A 10 -15.50 12.76 -1.11
C SER A 10 -16.46 11.67 -0.66
N PHE A 11 -16.55 11.38 0.65
CA PHE A 11 -17.52 10.43 1.19
C PHE A 11 -18.97 10.81 0.86
N VAL A 12 -19.32 12.10 1.01
CA VAL A 12 -20.65 12.60 0.63
C VAL A 12 -20.89 12.39 -0.85
N LEU A 13 -19.94 12.79 -1.71
CA LEU A 13 -20.07 12.64 -3.16
C LEU A 13 -20.24 11.17 -3.57
N THR A 14 -19.43 10.26 -3.04
CA THR A 14 -19.53 8.83 -3.35
C THR A 14 -20.85 8.24 -2.87
N SER A 15 -21.32 8.62 -1.67
CA SER A 15 -22.61 8.16 -1.16
C SER A 15 -23.77 8.58 -2.06
N LEU A 16 -23.76 9.82 -2.59
CA LEU A 16 -24.77 10.32 -3.52
C LEU A 16 -24.74 9.58 -4.86
N VAL A 17 -23.55 9.30 -5.39
CA VAL A 17 -23.39 8.56 -6.65
C VAL A 17 -23.91 7.12 -6.51
N VAL A 18 -23.54 6.43 -5.43
CA VAL A 18 -24.01 5.07 -5.14
C VAL A 18 -25.52 5.06 -4.90
N TRP A 19 -26.05 6.04 -4.16
CA TRP A 19 -27.48 6.16 -3.91
C TRP A 19 -28.29 6.40 -5.18
N ASN A 20 -27.83 7.28 -6.07
CA ASN A 20 -28.47 7.55 -7.36
C ASN A 20 -28.44 6.30 -8.26
N ALA A 21 -27.31 5.59 -8.32
CA ALA A 21 -27.19 4.33 -9.07
C ALA A 21 -28.16 3.27 -8.54
N TYR A 22 -28.24 3.11 -7.21
CA TYR A 22 -29.13 2.17 -6.55
C TYR A 22 -30.61 2.52 -6.80
N SER A 23 -30.98 3.80 -6.71
CA SER A 23 -32.36 4.25 -6.93
C SER A 23 -32.86 3.95 -8.35
N ARG A 24 -31.96 3.96 -9.35
CA ARG A 24 -32.28 3.65 -10.76
C ARG A 24 -32.45 2.15 -11.02
N LYS A 25 -31.64 1.31 -10.38
CA LYS A 25 -31.60 -0.13 -10.68
C LYS A 25 -32.38 -0.98 -9.68
N LYS A 26 -32.63 -0.49 -8.45
CA LYS A 26 -33.38 -1.14 -7.34
C LYS A 26 -32.91 -2.55 -6.93
N GLN A 27 -31.91 -3.11 -7.61
CA GLN A 27 -31.33 -4.42 -7.40
C GLN A 27 -29.81 -4.27 -7.26
N PHE A 28 -29.21 -5.01 -6.32
CA PHE A 28 -27.78 -4.90 -5.99
C PHE A 28 -26.88 -5.22 -7.19
N TYR A 29 -27.10 -6.35 -7.85
CA TYR A 29 -26.21 -6.83 -8.92
C TYR A 29 -26.18 -5.89 -10.15
N PRO A 30 -27.31 -5.44 -10.73
CA PRO A 30 -27.29 -4.46 -11.82
C PRO A 30 -26.76 -3.08 -11.41
N THR A 31 -26.83 -2.72 -10.13
CA THR A 31 -26.25 -1.46 -9.61
C THR A 31 -24.73 -1.51 -9.66
N VAL A 32 -24.11 -2.61 -9.21
CA VAL A 32 -22.65 -2.78 -9.25
C VAL A 32 -22.14 -2.75 -10.68
N ILE A 33 -22.79 -3.48 -11.59
CA ILE A 33 -22.42 -3.47 -13.01
C ILE A 33 -22.55 -2.06 -13.61
N TYR A 34 -23.62 -1.33 -13.27
CA TYR A 34 -23.78 0.05 -13.75
C TYR A 34 -22.68 0.98 -13.23
N LEU A 35 -22.29 0.83 -11.96
CA LEU A 35 -21.22 1.61 -11.34
C LEU A 35 -19.85 1.31 -11.96
N THR A 36 -19.55 0.05 -12.29
CA THR A 36 -18.26 -0.34 -12.88
C THR A 36 -18.17 -0.05 -14.37
N ASN A 37 -19.29 -0.04 -15.10
CA ASN A 37 -19.31 0.18 -16.54
C ASN A 37 -19.34 1.67 -16.93
N ASN A 38 -19.84 2.54 -16.04
CA ASN A 38 -19.86 3.99 -16.29
C ASN A 38 -18.54 4.63 -15.83
N GLN A 39 -17.77 5.18 -16.78
CA GLN A 39 -16.46 5.80 -16.54
C GLN A 39 -16.47 6.87 -15.44
N THR A 40 -17.52 7.71 -15.36
CA THR A 40 -17.61 8.76 -14.35
C THR A 40 -17.88 8.19 -12.94
N CYS A 41 -18.73 7.17 -12.85
CA CYS A 41 -19.02 6.51 -11.57
C CYS A 41 -17.80 5.73 -11.07
N LEU A 42 -17.11 5.04 -11.98
CA LEU A 42 -15.87 4.35 -11.70
C LEU A 42 -14.78 5.31 -11.21
N ALA A 43 -14.62 6.47 -11.85
CA ALA A 43 -13.65 7.49 -11.43
C ALA A 43 -13.91 7.99 -9.99
N VAL A 44 -15.17 8.23 -9.62
CA VAL A 44 -15.53 8.63 -8.24
C VAL A 44 -15.22 7.52 -7.24
N LEU A 45 -15.46 6.26 -7.59
CA LEU A 45 -15.14 5.11 -6.74
C LEU A 45 -13.62 4.91 -6.57
N LEU A 46 -12.84 5.07 -7.65
CA LEU A 46 -11.37 5.00 -7.59
C LEU A 46 -10.79 6.12 -6.74
N PHE A 47 -11.29 7.35 -6.90
CA PHE A 47 -10.89 8.47 -6.05
C PHE A 47 -11.19 8.20 -4.57
N GLN A 48 -12.36 7.65 -4.28
CA GLN A 48 -12.72 7.30 -2.91
C GLN A 48 -11.82 6.20 -2.34
N CYS A 49 -11.44 5.21 -3.14
CA CYS A 49 -10.47 4.19 -2.75
C CYS A 49 -9.11 4.82 -2.37
N ALA A 50 -8.60 5.75 -3.16
CA ALA A 50 -7.37 6.48 -2.86
C ALA A 50 -7.46 7.28 -1.55
N VAL A 51 -8.60 7.93 -1.28
CA VAL A 51 -8.84 8.64 0.00
C VAL A 51 -8.78 7.66 1.17
N VAL A 52 -9.46 6.52 1.08
CA VAL A 52 -9.45 5.50 2.15
C VAL A 52 -8.04 4.98 2.39
N LEU A 53 -7.27 4.69 1.33
CA LEU A 53 -5.87 4.27 1.44
C LEU A 53 -5.00 5.32 2.14
N MET A 54 -5.16 6.60 1.83
CA MET A 54 -4.45 7.68 2.55
C MET A 54 -4.82 7.75 4.03
N PHE A 55 -6.09 7.52 4.39
CA PHE A 55 -6.48 7.42 5.81
C PHE A 55 -5.88 6.22 6.49
N LEU A 56 -5.88 5.06 5.83
CA LEU A 56 -5.25 3.85 6.33
C LEU A 56 -3.75 4.09 6.57
N ALA A 57 -3.05 4.72 5.62
CA ALA A 57 -1.64 5.10 5.75
C ALA A 57 -1.41 5.97 6.99
N LYS A 58 -2.20 7.03 7.16
CA LYS A 58 -2.12 7.94 8.32
C LYS A 58 -2.45 7.25 9.64
N PHE A 59 -3.39 6.31 9.62
CA PHE A 59 -3.79 5.56 10.80
C PHE A 59 -2.68 4.61 11.24
N THR A 60 -2.15 3.80 10.32
CA THR A 60 -1.06 2.86 10.56
C THR A 60 0.20 3.60 11.02
N THR A 61 0.60 4.69 10.32
CA THR A 61 1.75 5.51 10.73
C THR A 61 1.59 6.10 12.13
N ARG A 62 0.39 6.56 12.50
CA ARG A 62 0.12 7.10 13.84
C ARG A 62 0.16 6.03 14.93
N ILE A 63 -0.30 4.81 14.65
CA ILE A 63 -0.29 3.69 15.61
C ILE A 63 1.14 3.25 15.91
N PHE A 64 1.96 3.03 14.87
CA PHE A 64 3.26 2.41 15.03
C PHE A 64 4.40 3.41 15.27
N PHE A 65 4.41 4.54 14.55
CA PHE A 65 5.52 5.51 14.58
C PHE A 65 5.21 6.77 15.39
N GLY A 66 3.94 7.09 15.63
CA GLY A 66 3.55 8.27 16.40
C GLY A 66 3.76 9.57 15.60
N ARG A 67 4.80 10.35 15.94
CA ARG A 67 5.13 11.60 15.23
C ARG A 67 6.23 11.32 14.20
N LEU A 68 5.86 11.26 12.92
CA LEU A 68 6.84 11.24 11.82
C LEU A 68 7.56 12.59 11.74
N GLN A 69 8.87 12.53 11.54
CA GLN A 69 9.67 13.72 11.28
C GLN A 69 9.50 14.15 9.82
N GLN A 70 9.65 15.44 9.54
CA GLN A 70 9.54 15.95 8.16
C GLN A 70 10.58 15.30 7.24
N ALA A 71 11.81 15.07 7.72
CA ALA A 71 12.87 14.42 6.96
C ALA A 71 12.49 13.01 6.47
N GLU A 72 11.83 12.21 7.30
CA GLU A 72 11.36 10.86 6.92
C GLU A 72 10.29 10.94 5.84
N VAL A 73 9.36 11.89 5.98
CA VAL A 73 8.29 12.09 4.98
C VAL A 73 8.88 12.52 3.63
N ASP A 74 9.86 13.43 3.64
CA ASP A 74 10.47 13.93 2.41
C ASP A 74 11.24 12.81 1.69
N ASN A 75 11.98 11.98 2.43
CA ASN A 75 12.69 10.84 1.83
C ASN A 75 11.70 9.79 1.32
N LEU A 76 10.67 9.45 2.09
CA LEU A 76 9.60 8.54 1.67
C LEU A 76 8.91 9.02 0.39
N VAL A 77 8.62 10.32 0.27
CA VAL A 77 8.00 10.88 -0.93
C VAL A 77 8.95 10.75 -2.13
N SER A 78 10.24 10.99 -1.94
CA SER A 78 11.22 10.85 -3.01
C SER A 78 11.29 9.39 -3.51
N GLN A 79 11.45 8.43 -2.58
CA GLN A 79 11.50 7.00 -2.88
C GLN A 79 10.19 6.50 -3.49
N SER A 80 9.05 6.95 -2.97
CA SER A 80 7.72 6.60 -3.50
C SER A 80 7.53 7.04 -4.95
N TRP A 81 8.06 8.21 -5.33
CA TRP A 81 8.04 8.63 -6.72
C TRP A 81 8.84 7.69 -7.62
N TYR A 82 10.06 7.31 -7.21
CA TYR A 82 10.89 6.38 -7.98
C TYR A 82 10.20 5.02 -8.16
N ALA A 83 9.71 4.40 -7.08
CA ALA A 83 9.02 3.11 -7.22
C ALA A 83 7.71 3.22 -7.99
N PHE A 84 6.99 4.33 -7.90
CA PHE A 84 5.80 4.53 -8.72
C PHE A 84 6.15 4.50 -10.21
N PHE A 85 7.23 5.18 -10.62
CA PHE A 85 7.66 5.19 -12.02
C PHE A 85 8.20 3.83 -12.47
N ASP A 86 9.02 3.16 -11.68
CA ASP A 86 9.54 1.81 -12.02
C ASP A 86 8.39 0.83 -12.27
N MET A 87 7.34 0.93 -11.47
CA MET A 87 6.20 0.05 -11.59
C MET A 87 5.28 0.45 -12.74
N CYS A 88 5.17 1.75 -13.04
CA CYS A 88 4.53 2.20 -14.28
C CYS A 88 5.26 1.66 -15.52
N LEU A 89 6.58 1.51 -15.48
CA LEU A 89 7.34 0.89 -16.58
C LEU A 89 7.02 -0.60 -16.72
N VAL A 90 6.97 -1.34 -15.61
CA VAL A 90 6.53 -2.75 -15.60
C VAL A 90 5.12 -2.86 -16.17
N PHE A 91 4.20 -1.98 -15.77
CA PHE A 91 2.84 -1.94 -16.31
C PHE A 91 2.78 -1.66 -17.79
N ALA A 92 3.57 -0.70 -18.28
CA ALA A 92 3.62 -0.37 -19.70
C ALA A 92 4.12 -1.55 -20.53
N PHE A 93 5.08 -2.33 -20.02
CA PHE A 93 5.60 -3.52 -20.69
C PHE A 93 4.60 -4.67 -20.72
N PHE A 94 3.82 -4.86 -19.65
CA PHE A 94 2.90 -5.99 -19.50
C PHE A 94 1.41 -5.60 -19.65
N GLN A 95 1.11 -4.45 -20.25
CA GLN A 95 -0.24 -3.86 -20.31
C GLN A 95 -1.33 -4.82 -20.81
N ASP A 96 -0.97 -5.76 -21.69
CA ASP A 96 -1.90 -6.71 -22.31
C ASP A 96 -2.32 -7.87 -21.38
N GLU A 97 -1.57 -8.10 -20.30
CA GLU A 97 -1.85 -9.14 -19.29
C GLU A 97 -2.49 -8.57 -18.00
N LEU A 98 -2.77 -7.25 -17.95
CA LEU A 98 -3.20 -6.58 -16.72
C LEU A 98 -4.71 -6.67 -16.49
N GLY A 99 -5.10 -7.46 -15.49
CA GLY A 99 -6.46 -7.45 -14.93
C GLY A 99 -6.68 -6.38 -13.85
N THR A 100 -7.94 -6.13 -13.49
CA THR A 100 -8.31 -5.24 -12.36
C THR A 100 -7.77 -5.73 -11.02
N GLU A 101 -7.63 -7.05 -10.84
CA GLU A 101 -7.03 -7.67 -9.65
C GLU A 101 -5.56 -7.25 -9.48
N PHE A 102 -4.82 -7.10 -10.58
CA PHE A 102 -3.41 -6.75 -10.53
C PHE A 102 -3.18 -5.31 -10.08
N VAL A 103 -4.00 -4.36 -10.55
CA VAL A 103 -3.95 -2.96 -10.07
C VAL A 103 -4.19 -2.88 -8.56
N PHE A 104 -5.11 -3.70 -8.04
CA PHE A 104 -5.38 -3.78 -6.60
C PHE A 104 -4.19 -4.35 -5.83
N LEU A 105 -3.64 -5.48 -6.29
CA LEU A 105 -2.48 -6.11 -5.67
C LEU A 105 -1.27 -5.18 -5.65
N PHE A 106 -1.04 -4.47 -6.76
CA PHE A 106 0.01 -3.47 -6.89
C PHE A 106 -0.16 -2.30 -5.93
N THR A 107 -1.38 -1.78 -5.80
CA THR A 107 -1.66 -0.67 -4.89
C THR A 107 -1.33 -1.06 -3.45
N ILE A 108 -1.64 -2.29 -3.05
CA ILE A 108 -1.27 -2.81 -1.73
C ILE A 108 0.25 -3.00 -1.63
N LEU A 109 0.90 -3.48 -2.69
CA LEU A 109 2.35 -3.66 -2.71
C LEU A 109 3.10 -2.33 -2.50
N LEU A 110 2.70 -1.25 -3.20
CA LEU A 110 3.25 0.09 -2.98
C LEU A 110 3.05 0.57 -1.55
N PHE A 111 1.87 0.30 -0.98
CA PHE A 111 1.58 0.64 0.41
C PHE A 111 2.52 -0.08 1.36
N VAL A 112 2.71 -1.40 1.19
CA VAL A 112 3.64 -2.21 2.00
C VAL A 112 5.09 -1.73 1.83
N ARG A 113 5.52 -1.41 0.61
CA ARG A 113 6.88 -0.89 0.32
C ARG A 113 7.13 0.45 1.03
N ALA A 114 6.14 1.33 1.09
CA ALA A 114 6.26 2.57 1.86
C ALA A 114 6.49 2.33 3.36
N PHE A 115 5.87 1.30 3.96
CA PHE A 115 6.15 0.94 5.35
C PHE A 115 7.57 0.36 5.52
N HIS A 116 8.06 -0.42 4.57
CA HIS A 116 9.42 -0.95 4.63
C HIS A 116 10.46 0.16 4.70
N TRP A 117 10.38 1.13 3.79
CA TRP A 117 11.27 2.29 3.79
C TRP A 117 11.18 3.10 5.07
N LEU A 118 9.98 3.27 5.62
CA LEU A 118 9.80 3.98 6.88
C LEU A 118 10.48 3.26 8.06
N ILE A 119 10.52 1.92 8.07
CA ILE A 119 11.26 1.17 9.10
C ILE A 119 12.76 1.32 8.89
N GLU A 120 13.22 1.18 7.65
CA GLU A 120 14.63 1.30 7.28
C GLU A 120 15.21 2.62 7.80
N GLU A 121 14.55 3.74 7.51
CA GLU A 121 14.97 5.06 8.03
C GLU A 121 14.97 5.14 9.56
N ARG A 122 14.02 4.46 10.20
CA ARG A 122 13.92 4.47 11.67
C ARG A 122 15.02 3.65 12.32
N VAL A 123 15.37 2.50 11.75
CA VAL A 123 16.48 1.68 12.23
C VAL A 123 17.81 2.40 11.99
N ASP A 124 18.01 2.99 10.82
CA ASP A 124 19.20 3.82 10.51
C ASP A 124 19.35 5.00 11.47
N TYR A 125 18.24 5.63 11.85
CA TYR A 125 18.24 6.71 12.83
C TYR A 125 18.65 6.23 14.23
N MET A 126 18.20 5.02 14.62
CA MET A 126 18.56 4.41 15.90
C MET A 126 20.04 4.05 15.97
N GLU A 127 20.62 3.51 14.90
CA GLU A 127 22.07 3.22 14.85
C GLU A 127 22.90 4.49 15.08
N ARG A 128 22.43 5.64 14.60
CA ARG A 128 23.11 6.93 14.73
C ARG A 128 22.89 7.63 16.08
N THR A 129 21.81 7.30 16.81
CA THR A 129 21.45 7.99 18.06
C THR A 129 20.98 7.00 19.13
N PRO A 130 21.79 6.71 20.17
CA PRO A 130 21.47 5.70 21.19
C PRO A 130 20.51 6.28 22.26
N VAL A 131 19.29 6.66 21.87
CA VAL A 131 18.26 7.13 22.80
C VAL A 131 17.21 6.04 22.99
N ILE A 132 17.50 5.12 23.89
CA ILE A 132 16.80 3.84 24.03
C ILE A 132 15.58 4.00 24.95
N ASN A 133 14.38 3.80 24.39
CA ASN A 133 13.15 3.60 25.16
C ASN A 133 12.57 2.23 24.82
N ALA A 134 12.42 1.34 25.81
CA ALA A 134 11.98 -0.05 25.60
C ALA A 134 10.61 -0.15 24.90
N LEU A 135 9.72 0.81 25.16
CA LEU A 135 8.40 0.87 24.53
C LEU A 135 8.48 1.15 23.02
N PHE A 136 9.48 1.91 22.57
CA PHE A 136 9.72 2.15 21.16
C PHE A 136 10.22 0.88 20.45
N HIS A 137 11.13 0.14 21.09
CA HIS A 137 11.62 -1.13 20.54
C HIS A 137 10.54 -2.18 20.36
N ILE A 138 9.65 -2.34 21.35
CA ILE A 138 8.53 -3.28 21.22
C ILE A 138 7.63 -2.90 20.03
N ARG A 139 7.34 -1.60 19.84
CA ARG A 139 6.55 -1.13 18.69
C ARG A 139 7.23 -1.45 17.36
N VAL A 140 8.51 -1.15 17.22
CA VAL A 140 9.27 -1.41 15.99
C VAL A 140 9.35 -2.92 15.72
N LEU A 141 9.65 -3.74 16.73
CA LEU A 141 9.70 -5.19 16.59
C LEU A 141 8.34 -5.77 16.16
N THR A 142 7.23 -5.32 16.78
CA THR A 142 5.89 -5.78 16.39
C THR A 142 5.57 -5.42 14.94
N LEU A 143 5.97 -4.24 14.49
CA LEU A 143 5.76 -3.79 13.12
C LEU A 143 6.61 -4.60 12.12
N ILE A 144 7.90 -4.83 12.40
CA ILE A 144 8.77 -5.69 11.58
C ILE A 144 8.18 -7.10 11.46
N SER A 145 7.68 -7.67 12.56
CA SER A 145 7.06 -9.01 12.53
C SER A 145 5.79 -9.05 11.68
N LEU A 146 4.98 -7.98 11.73
CA LEU A 146 3.76 -7.87 10.94
C LEU A 146 4.07 -7.72 9.44
N LEU A 147 5.06 -6.90 9.08
CA LEU A 147 5.48 -6.76 7.67
C LEU A 147 6.03 -8.08 7.14
N CYS A 148 6.87 -8.78 7.90
CA CYS A 148 7.38 -10.10 7.50
C CYS A 148 6.25 -11.11 7.25
N ALA A 149 5.21 -11.14 8.11
CA ALA A 149 4.04 -12.00 7.89
C ALA A 149 3.27 -11.64 6.62
N VAL A 150 3.13 -10.34 6.33
CA VAL A 150 2.50 -9.83 5.11
C VAL A 150 3.33 -10.20 3.88
N ASP A 151 4.65 -10.06 3.92
CA ASP A 151 5.53 -10.42 2.81
C ASP A 151 5.47 -11.91 2.49
N VAL A 152 5.53 -12.78 3.51
CA VAL A 152 5.38 -14.23 3.32
C VAL A 152 4.02 -14.55 2.68
N TYR A 153 2.96 -13.85 3.07
CA TYR A 153 1.64 -13.99 2.44
C TYR A 153 1.65 -13.54 0.96
N PHE A 154 2.28 -12.41 0.64
CA PHE A 154 2.40 -11.92 -0.75
C PHE A 154 3.25 -12.83 -1.61
N VAL A 155 4.39 -13.29 -1.11
CA VAL A 155 5.27 -14.29 -1.75
C VAL A 155 4.45 -15.53 -2.08
N ARG A 156 3.78 -16.12 -1.07
CA ARG A 156 2.95 -17.31 -1.27
C ARG A 156 1.86 -17.09 -2.32
N THR A 157 1.21 -15.92 -2.29
CA THR A 157 0.14 -15.59 -3.24
C THR A 157 0.67 -15.44 -4.66
N ALA A 158 1.83 -14.80 -4.83
CA ALA A 158 2.49 -14.64 -6.12
C ALA A 158 2.90 -15.99 -6.73
N TYR A 159 3.43 -16.91 -5.90
CA TYR A 159 3.87 -18.24 -6.36
C TYR A 159 2.73 -19.24 -6.58
N MET A 160 1.60 -19.12 -5.88
CA MET A 160 0.49 -20.09 -5.96
C MET A 160 -0.59 -19.72 -6.99
N LYS A 161 -0.70 -18.44 -7.39
CA LYS A 161 -1.65 -17.98 -8.42
C LYS A 161 -1.22 -18.05 -9.91
N PRO A 162 -0.01 -18.48 -10.34
CA PRO A 162 0.42 -18.30 -11.74
C PRO A 162 -0.29 -19.19 -12.78
N ALA A 163 -1.19 -20.09 -12.39
CA ALA A 163 -1.77 -21.07 -13.30
C ALA A 163 -2.93 -20.56 -14.18
N THR A 164 -3.46 -19.35 -13.96
CA THR A 164 -4.71 -18.89 -14.63
C THR A 164 -4.68 -17.48 -15.21
N HIS A 165 -3.74 -16.63 -14.79
CA HIS A 165 -3.63 -15.24 -15.25
C HIS A 165 -2.14 -14.91 -15.48
N GLY A 166 -1.78 -14.39 -16.66
CA GLY A 166 -0.45 -13.86 -17.03
C GLY A 166 0.75 -14.32 -16.21
N LEU A 167 1.40 -15.42 -16.64
CA LEU A 167 2.57 -16.00 -15.96
C LEU A 167 3.71 -14.98 -15.83
N SER A 168 3.90 -14.14 -16.85
CA SER A 168 4.99 -13.19 -16.93
C SER A 168 4.90 -12.09 -15.86
N VAL A 169 3.70 -11.58 -15.62
CA VAL A 169 3.40 -10.52 -14.66
C VAL A 169 3.54 -11.00 -13.22
N HIS A 170 3.03 -12.20 -12.91
CA HIS A 170 3.15 -12.78 -11.58
C HIS A 170 4.61 -13.06 -11.21
N LEU A 171 5.43 -13.44 -12.19
CA LEU A 171 6.88 -13.60 -12.02
C LEU A 171 7.58 -12.26 -11.77
N ALA A 172 7.30 -11.24 -12.58
CA ALA A 172 7.88 -9.90 -12.39
C ALA A 172 7.55 -9.33 -11.00
N LEU A 173 6.29 -9.46 -10.57
CA LEU A 173 5.86 -9.03 -9.25
C LEU A 173 6.44 -9.93 -8.13
N GLY A 174 6.56 -11.23 -8.36
CA GLY A 174 7.18 -12.16 -7.43
C GLY A 174 8.65 -11.82 -7.13
N ILE A 175 9.40 -11.34 -8.14
CA ILE A 175 10.77 -10.86 -7.96
C ILE A 175 10.81 -9.64 -7.04
N GLU A 176 9.95 -8.64 -7.29
CA GLU A 176 9.85 -7.43 -6.46
C GLU A 176 9.49 -7.76 -5.00
N VAL A 177 8.52 -8.64 -4.78
CA VAL A 177 8.14 -9.09 -3.42
C VAL A 177 9.30 -9.85 -2.76
N SER A 178 10.03 -10.67 -3.51
CA SER A 178 11.19 -11.40 -2.98
C SER A 178 12.32 -10.45 -2.57
N PHE A 179 12.54 -9.38 -3.33
CA PHE A 179 13.51 -8.35 -2.98
C PHE A 179 13.12 -7.64 -1.67
N ILE A 180 11.84 -7.25 -1.54
CA ILE A 180 11.31 -6.64 -0.30
C ILE A 180 11.49 -7.59 0.90
N ALA A 181 11.15 -8.87 0.74
CA ALA A 181 11.32 -9.87 1.80
C ALA A 181 12.80 -10.08 2.19
N SER A 182 13.72 -10.00 1.23
CA SER A 182 15.16 -10.08 1.53
C SER A 182 15.66 -8.84 2.29
N ALA A 183 15.16 -7.66 1.93
CA ALA A 183 15.50 -6.40 2.60
C ALA A 183 15.02 -6.39 4.06
N ILE A 184 13.79 -6.84 4.33
CA ILE A 184 13.29 -6.89 5.72
C ILE A 184 14.06 -7.91 6.56
N TYR A 185 14.48 -9.02 5.97
CA TYR A 185 15.32 -9.99 6.66
C TYR A 185 16.67 -9.37 7.06
N PHE A 186 17.34 -8.67 6.14
CA PHE A 186 18.58 -7.96 6.46
C PHE A 186 18.37 -6.90 7.56
N LEU A 187 17.28 -6.14 7.48
CA LEU A 187 16.91 -5.14 8.48
C LEU A 187 16.68 -5.75 9.87
N THR A 188 16.08 -6.95 9.95
CA THR A 188 15.91 -7.66 11.23
C THR A 188 17.25 -8.03 11.86
N ILE A 189 18.24 -8.43 11.06
CA ILE A 189 19.59 -8.75 11.55
C ILE A 189 20.27 -7.50 12.08
N ALA A 190 20.23 -6.40 11.32
CA ALA A 190 20.80 -5.12 11.74
C ALA A 190 20.17 -4.63 13.05
N PHE A 191 18.84 -4.72 13.17
CA PHE A 191 18.12 -4.35 14.40
C PHE A 191 18.53 -5.19 15.61
N VAL A 192 18.76 -6.49 15.44
CA VAL A 192 19.24 -7.38 16.52
C VAL A 192 20.69 -7.04 16.90
N GLN A 193 21.53 -6.68 15.93
CA GLN A 193 22.95 -6.35 16.17
C GLN A 193 23.14 -4.99 16.87
N CYS A 194 22.17 -4.08 16.75
CA CYS A 194 22.18 -2.79 17.45
C CYS A 194 21.95 -2.93 18.98
N PHE A 195 21.67 -4.13 19.47
CA PHE A 195 21.54 -4.50 20.88
C PHE A 195 22.66 -5.41 21.37
#